data_AF-A0A2V5MRV2-F1
#
_entry.id   AF-A0A2V5MRV2-F1
#
_cell.length_a   1.000
_cell.length_b   1.000
_cell.length_c   1.000
_cell.angle_alpha   90.00
_cell.angle_beta   90.00
_cell.angle_gamma   90.00
#
_symmetry.space_group_name_H-M   'P 1'
#
loop_
_entity.id
_entity.type
_entity.pdbx_description
1 polymer ?
#
loop_
_entity_poly.entity_id
_entity_poly.type
_entity_poly.pdbx_seq_one_letter_code
_entity_poly.pdbx_strand_id
1 'polypeptide(L)'
;MGRSQIAAVFGAIVFFGALLSSEAAQQISEDRELAELDLTAWNCAKRPGGSARSPETIERNTLKNRWATDLAGLAVKSFDTAGFLKHVADFDAETKGKRRRDLSPDEKRRLEILEAPIVSLTGYLILAYAGPPETCNCSNVDFHDWHLEIFEERPDHPPQPGDPTPIICEITPRTQNAIFHDGIRIQGLAAYFRRPDLTYESTGHKAHKVRLTGYLLWDDEHNERKDVGATIRSISRNGYHNPWRATAWEIHPVIKIERLD
;
A
#
# COMPACT_ATOMS: atom_id res chain seq x y z
N MET A 1 67.54 31.44 -41.39
CA MET A 1 67.32 30.19 -42.16
C MET A 1 66.96 29.07 -41.20
N GLY A 2 65.89 28.32 -41.47
CA GLY A 2 65.34 27.21 -40.66
C GLY A 2 63.93 27.54 -40.15
N ARG A 3 62.84 27.09 -40.80
CA ARG A 3 62.10 25.81 -40.58
C ARG A 3 61.62 25.68 -39.12
N SER A 4 60.37 25.39 -38.77
CA SER A 4 59.30 24.66 -39.46
C SER A 4 57.96 24.91 -38.75
N GLN A 5 56.86 24.68 -39.47
CA GLN A 5 55.49 24.60 -38.98
C GLN A 5 55.30 23.46 -37.96
N ILE A 6 54.47 23.67 -36.93
CA ILE A 6 53.58 22.64 -36.36
C ILE A 6 52.27 23.34 -35.97
N ALA A 7 51.19 22.99 -36.67
CA ALA A 7 49.82 23.29 -36.29
C ALA A 7 49.38 22.35 -35.17
N ALA A 8 48.78 22.87 -34.11
CA ALA A 8 48.09 22.08 -33.09
C ALA A 8 46.59 22.39 -33.18
N VAL A 9 45.84 21.41 -33.69
CA VAL A 9 44.38 21.32 -33.60
C VAL A 9 44.05 20.54 -32.34
N PHE A 10 43.40 21.19 -31.38
CA PHE A 10 42.61 20.57 -30.30
C PHE A 10 41.52 21.61 -30.00
N GLY A 11 40.24 21.39 -30.28
CA GLY A 11 39.42 20.24 -29.93
C GLY A 11 38.24 20.84 -29.15
N ALA A 12 37.19 21.25 -29.85
CA ALA A 12 36.01 21.85 -29.23
C ALA A 12 35.30 20.79 -28.39
N ILE A 13 35.42 20.90 -27.07
CA ILE A 13 34.62 20.11 -26.12
C ILE A 13 33.21 20.70 -26.17
N VAL A 14 32.32 20.01 -26.88
CA VAL A 14 30.88 20.23 -26.81
C VAL A 14 30.44 19.87 -25.41
N PHE A 15 30.02 20.88 -24.64
CA PHE A 15 29.30 20.68 -23.39
C PHE A 15 28.01 19.91 -23.70
N PHE A 16 27.98 18.62 -23.35
CA PHE A 16 26.75 17.86 -23.26
C PHE A 16 25.92 18.49 -22.15
N GLY A 17 24.86 19.20 -22.54
CA GLY A 17 23.83 19.66 -21.63
C GLY A 17 23.25 18.45 -20.92
N ALA A 18 23.48 18.39 -19.61
CA ALA A 18 22.78 17.47 -18.73
C ALA A 18 21.28 17.78 -18.87
N LEU A 19 20.55 16.86 -19.51
CA LEU A 19 19.11 16.74 -19.37
C LEU A 19 18.85 16.48 -17.88
N LEU A 20 18.58 17.55 -17.14
CA LEU A 20 17.87 17.48 -15.89
C LEU A 20 16.47 16.95 -16.23
N SER A 21 16.33 15.63 -16.21
CA SER A 21 15.02 15.00 -16.05
C SER A 21 14.51 15.45 -14.69
N SER A 22 13.74 16.53 -14.69
CA SER A 22 12.74 16.75 -13.65
C SER A 22 11.83 15.52 -13.69
N GLU A 23 11.99 14.60 -12.74
CA GLU A 23 10.91 13.69 -12.41
C GLU A 23 9.74 14.59 -12.01
N ALA A 24 8.83 14.83 -12.96
CA ALA A 24 7.53 15.35 -12.61
C ALA A 24 6.96 14.33 -11.62
N ALA A 25 6.85 14.72 -10.34
CA ALA A 25 6.25 13.89 -9.32
C ALA A 25 4.89 13.45 -9.87
N GLN A 26 4.77 12.16 -10.18
CA GLN A 26 3.60 11.63 -10.83
C GLN A 26 2.41 11.83 -9.87
N GLN A 27 1.39 12.57 -10.31
CA GLN A 27 0.29 13.01 -9.47
C GLN A 27 -0.51 11.81 -8.94
N ILE A 28 -0.76 11.76 -7.64
CA ILE A 28 -1.64 10.75 -7.01
C ILE A 28 -3.09 10.99 -7.50
N SER A 29 -3.84 9.91 -7.74
CA SER A 29 -5.25 10.02 -8.14
C SER A 29 -6.08 10.84 -7.15
N GLU A 30 -7.06 11.58 -7.69
CA GLU A 30 -8.05 12.33 -6.91
C GLU A 30 -9.35 11.57 -6.69
N ASP A 31 -9.39 10.27 -7.01
CA ASP A 31 -10.60 9.47 -6.91
C ASP A 31 -11.21 9.52 -5.51
N ARG A 32 -12.54 9.53 -5.50
CA ARG A 32 -13.38 9.69 -4.28
C ARG A 32 -14.26 8.48 -4.02
N GLU A 33 -14.26 7.51 -4.93
CA GLU A 33 -15.07 6.31 -4.82
C GLU A 33 -14.49 5.23 -5.73
N LEU A 34 -14.78 3.97 -5.40
CA LEU A 34 -14.55 2.85 -6.30
C LEU A 34 -15.37 3.05 -7.58
N ALA A 35 -14.72 2.82 -8.71
CA ALA A 35 -15.35 2.78 -10.02
C ALA A 35 -15.18 1.38 -10.63
N GLU A 36 -16.06 1.03 -11.57
CA GLU A 36 -15.81 -0.13 -12.41
C GLU A 36 -14.62 0.16 -13.33
N LEU A 37 -13.62 -0.71 -13.28
CA LEU A 37 -12.39 -0.61 -14.06
C LEU A 37 -12.45 -1.50 -15.30
N ASP A 38 -12.10 -0.95 -16.46
CA ASP A 38 -11.78 -1.76 -17.64
C ASP A 38 -10.34 -2.29 -17.54
N LEU A 39 -10.18 -3.44 -16.91
CA LEU A 39 -8.87 -4.10 -16.76
C LEU A 39 -8.30 -4.60 -18.09
N THR A 40 -9.08 -4.65 -19.17
CA THR A 40 -8.57 -5.10 -20.49
C THR A 40 -7.69 -4.05 -21.15
N ALA A 41 -7.94 -2.76 -20.86
CA ALA A 41 -7.12 -1.64 -21.29
C ALA A 41 -5.83 -1.47 -20.47
N TRP A 42 -5.73 -2.12 -19.30
CA TRP A 42 -4.57 -2.01 -18.42
C TRP A 42 -3.47 -3.02 -18.75
N ASN A 43 -2.38 -2.55 -19.35
CA ASN A 43 -1.23 -3.38 -19.70
C ASN A 43 -0.62 -4.16 -18.51
N CYS A 44 -0.73 -3.64 -17.28
CA CYS A 44 -0.22 -4.31 -16.09
C CYS A 44 -1.14 -5.46 -15.62
N ALA A 45 -2.39 -5.55 -16.10
CA ALA A 45 -3.34 -6.59 -15.69
C ALA A 45 -2.80 -8.01 -15.92
N LYS A 46 -1.91 -8.22 -16.89
CA LYS A 46 -1.29 -9.53 -17.17
C LYS A 46 0.09 -9.72 -16.52
N ARG A 47 0.52 -8.79 -15.66
CA ARG A 47 1.84 -8.76 -15.03
C ARG A 47 1.70 -8.84 -13.50
N PRO A 48 1.63 -10.04 -12.88
CA PRO A 48 1.44 -10.16 -11.44
C PRO A 48 2.59 -9.52 -10.62
N GLY A 49 3.84 -9.62 -11.07
CA GLY A 49 4.97 -8.91 -10.44
C GLY A 49 5.04 -7.40 -10.76
N GLY A 50 4.12 -6.87 -11.55
CA GLY A 50 4.11 -5.48 -11.98
C GLY A 50 5.32 -5.07 -12.81
N SER A 51 5.87 -3.89 -12.52
CA SER A 51 7.08 -3.32 -13.14
C SER A 51 8.37 -3.57 -12.33
N ALA A 52 8.30 -4.33 -11.23
CA ALA A 52 9.44 -4.64 -10.39
C ALA A 52 10.54 -5.41 -11.12
N ARG A 53 11.77 -5.22 -10.66
CA ARG A 53 12.98 -5.83 -11.26
C ARG A 53 13.71 -6.78 -10.33
N SER A 54 13.65 -6.56 -9.02
CA SER A 54 14.28 -7.43 -8.03
C SER A 54 13.36 -8.63 -7.72
N PRO A 55 13.92 -9.83 -7.49
CA PRO A 55 13.12 -11.03 -7.18
C PRO A 55 12.17 -10.84 -5.99
N GLU A 56 12.62 -10.22 -4.91
CA GLU A 56 11.84 -10.00 -3.68
C GLU A 56 10.67 -9.03 -3.88
N THR A 57 10.85 -8.00 -4.71
CA THR A 57 9.76 -7.06 -5.04
C THR A 57 8.79 -7.70 -6.04
N ILE A 58 9.27 -8.53 -6.97
CA ILE A 58 8.40 -9.33 -7.86
C ILE A 58 7.54 -10.30 -7.04
N GLU A 59 8.12 -10.97 -6.05
CA GLU A 59 7.41 -11.85 -5.12
C GLU A 59 6.32 -11.08 -4.36
N ARG A 60 6.67 -9.98 -3.67
CA ARG A 60 5.70 -9.17 -2.94
C ARG A 60 4.61 -8.62 -3.86
N ASN A 61 4.96 -8.08 -5.02
CA ASN A 61 3.99 -7.59 -5.99
C ASN A 61 3.05 -8.68 -6.48
N THR A 62 3.55 -9.92 -6.66
CA THR A 62 2.70 -11.05 -7.05
C THR A 62 1.66 -11.35 -5.97
N LEU A 63 2.02 -11.22 -4.69
CA LEU A 63 1.10 -11.39 -3.57
C LEU A 63 0.10 -10.22 -3.46
N LYS A 64 0.56 -8.97 -3.65
CA LYS A 64 -0.31 -7.77 -3.72
C LYS A 64 -1.34 -7.89 -4.86
N ASN A 65 -0.91 -8.37 -6.02
CA ASN A 65 -1.72 -8.53 -7.23
C ASN A 65 -2.52 -9.85 -7.34
N ARG A 66 -2.84 -10.51 -6.23
CA ARG A 66 -3.73 -11.67 -6.29
C ARG A 66 -5.13 -11.26 -6.76
N TRP A 67 -5.80 -12.16 -7.48
CA TRP A 67 -7.18 -11.92 -7.91
C TRP A 67 -8.16 -12.22 -6.79
N ALA A 68 -9.36 -11.65 -6.88
CA ALA A 68 -10.48 -12.07 -6.04
C ALA A 68 -10.72 -13.57 -6.25
N THR A 69 -10.95 -14.30 -5.16
CA THR A 69 -11.31 -15.71 -5.18
C THR A 69 -12.70 -15.90 -4.61
N ASP A 70 -13.34 -17.02 -4.94
CA ASP A 70 -14.60 -17.39 -4.32
C ASP A 70 -14.37 -17.75 -2.84
N LEU A 71 -15.09 -17.07 -1.96
CA LEU A 71 -15.01 -17.28 -0.53
C LEU A 71 -15.94 -18.40 -0.04
N ALA A 72 -16.81 -18.94 -0.91
CA ALA A 72 -17.76 -19.98 -0.55
C ALA A 72 -17.06 -21.24 -0.01
N GLY A 73 -17.44 -21.67 1.19
CA GLY A 73 -16.91 -22.87 1.84
C GLY A 73 -15.51 -22.71 2.45
N LEU A 74 -14.88 -21.53 2.36
CA LEU A 74 -13.61 -21.26 3.03
C LEU A 74 -13.85 -20.94 4.52
N ALA A 75 -13.10 -21.61 5.39
CA ALA A 75 -13.04 -21.25 6.81
C ALA A 75 -12.14 -20.02 6.99
N VAL A 76 -12.71 -18.82 6.82
CA VAL A 76 -11.99 -17.56 6.98
C VAL A 76 -11.83 -17.24 8.47
N LYS A 77 -10.59 -17.27 8.95
CA LYS A 77 -10.28 -16.84 10.31
C LYS A 77 -10.54 -15.33 10.44
N SER A 78 -11.28 -14.93 11.46
CA SER A 78 -11.62 -13.52 11.72
C SER A 78 -10.89 -12.99 12.94
N PHE A 79 -10.41 -11.77 12.83
CA PHE A 79 -9.72 -11.03 13.87
C PHE A 79 -10.40 -9.67 14.09
N ASP A 80 -10.42 -9.19 15.33
CA ASP A 80 -10.44 -7.77 15.61
C ASP A 80 -8.99 -7.22 15.53
N THR A 81 -8.83 -5.91 15.73
CA THR A 81 -7.51 -5.25 15.69
C THR A 81 -6.51 -5.86 16.68
N ALA A 82 -6.91 -6.03 17.94
CA ALA A 82 -6.05 -6.60 18.97
C ALA A 82 -5.65 -8.06 18.67
N GLY A 83 -6.60 -8.88 18.22
CA GLY A 83 -6.38 -10.26 17.81
C GLY A 83 -5.47 -10.38 16.60
N PHE A 84 -5.59 -9.47 15.63
CA PHE A 84 -4.70 -9.42 14.46
C PHE A 84 -3.27 -9.09 14.88
N LEU A 85 -3.07 -8.04 15.67
CA LEU A 85 -1.75 -7.64 16.16
C LEU A 85 -1.11 -8.76 16.99
N LYS A 86 -1.89 -9.43 17.85
CA LYS A 86 -1.42 -10.60 18.60
C LYS A 86 -1.02 -11.75 17.66
N HIS A 87 -1.73 -11.96 16.57
CA HIS A 87 -1.45 -13.05 15.63
C HIS A 87 -0.09 -12.90 14.94
N VAL A 88 0.31 -11.67 14.63
CA VAL A 88 1.55 -11.37 13.88
C VAL A 88 2.73 -10.94 14.76
N ALA A 89 2.49 -10.68 16.04
CA ALA A 89 3.47 -10.10 16.97
C ALA A 89 4.81 -10.85 17.03
N ASP A 90 4.78 -12.18 17.06
CA ASP A 90 6.01 -12.99 17.16
C ASP A 90 6.88 -12.81 15.91
N PHE A 91 6.26 -12.79 14.73
CA PHE A 91 6.98 -12.59 13.47
C PHE A 91 7.52 -11.16 13.36
N ASP A 92 6.73 -10.15 13.75
CA ASP A 92 7.15 -8.75 13.77
C ASP A 92 8.34 -8.53 14.72
N ALA A 93 8.31 -9.15 15.90
CA ALA A 93 9.39 -9.03 16.89
C ALA A 93 10.70 -9.61 16.36
N GLU A 94 10.64 -10.76 15.69
CA GLU A 94 11.81 -11.46 15.17
C GLU A 94 12.39 -10.81 13.91
N THR A 95 11.52 -10.30 13.03
CA THR A 95 11.91 -9.78 11.72
C THR A 95 12.05 -8.27 11.68
N LYS A 96 11.98 -7.59 12.83
CA LYS A 96 12.05 -6.12 12.93
C LYS A 96 13.18 -5.52 12.08
N GLY A 97 12.81 -4.64 11.14
CA GLY A 97 13.76 -3.96 10.26
C GLY A 97 14.39 -4.82 9.16
N LYS A 98 14.00 -6.10 9.04
CA LYS A 98 14.40 -6.98 7.94
C LYS A 98 13.51 -6.75 6.72
N ARG A 99 14.07 -7.02 5.55
CA ARG A 99 13.34 -7.19 4.28
C ARG A 99 13.24 -8.69 3.93
N ARG A 100 12.41 -9.07 2.94
CA ARG A 100 12.29 -10.46 2.44
C ARG A 100 13.63 -11.08 2.06
N ARG A 101 14.52 -10.28 1.47
CA ARG A 101 15.87 -10.70 1.09
C ARG A 101 16.77 -11.05 2.28
N ASP A 102 16.46 -10.53 3.47
CA ASP A 102 17.26 -10.70 4.69
C ASP A 102 16.76 -11.86 5.56
N LEU A 103 15.65 -12.50 5.18
CA LEU A 103 15.07 -13.60 5.94
C LEU A 103 15.90 -14.89 5.80
N SER A 104 16.11 -15.57 6.93
CA SER A 104 16.62 -16.94 6.96
C SER A 104 15.62 -17.92 6.32
N PRO A 105 16.06 -19.14 5.94
CA PRO A 105 15.15 -20.16 5.40
C PRO A 105 13.95 -20.48 6.31
N ASP A 106 14.15 -20.51 7.63
CA ASP A 106 13.08 -20.80 8.59
C ASP A 106 12.10 -19.62 8.75
N GLU A 107 12.59 -18.39 8.67
CA GLU A 107 11.73 -17.20 8.62
C GLU A 107 10.91 -17.17 7.33
N LYS A 108 11.52 -17.47 6.17
CA LYS A 108 10.80 -17.56 4.90
C LYS A 108 9.70 -18.61 4.93
N ARG A 109 9.99 -19.80 5.45
CA ARG A 109 8.98 -20.87 5.58
C ARG A 109 7.81 -20.46 6.47
N ARG A 110 8.07 -19.73 7.56
CA ARG A 110 6.99 -19.22 8.43
C ARG A 110 6.22 -18.09 7.79
N LEU A 111 6.90 -17.20 7.05
CA LEU A 111 6.26 -16.16 6.26
C LEU A 111 5.27 -16.78 5.27
N GLU A 112 5.69 -17.79 4.50
CA GLU A 112 4.83 -18.51 3.55
C GLU A 112 3.58 -19.10 4.22
N ILE A 113 3.74 -19.69 5.42
CA ILE A 113 2.60 -20.24 6.19
C ILE A 113 1.64 -19.14 6.63
N LEU A 114 2.15 -17.99 7.05
CA LEU A 114 1.34 -16.85 7.50
C LEU A 114 0.64 -16.14 6.33
N GLU A 115 1.26 -16.03 5.16
CA GLU A 115 0.69 -15.35 3.98
C GLU A 115 -0.24 -16.24 3.13
N ALA A 116 -0.26 -17.55 3.38
CA ALA A 116 -1.11 -18.50 2.67
C ALA A 116 -2.63 -18.32 2.90
N PRO A 117 -3.13 -18.16 4.15
CA PRO A 117 -4.57 -18.09 4.39
C PRO A 117 -5.20 -16.76 3.99
N ILE A 118 -6.48 -16.84 3.61
CA ILE A 118 -7.39 -15.68 3.60
C ILE A 118 -7.89 -15.48 5.03
N VAL A 119 -7.84 -14.23 5.49
CA VAL A 119 -8.26 -13.82 6.83
C VAL A 119 -9.26 -12.67 6.72
N SER A 120 -9.92 -12.36 7.83
CA SER A 120 -10.68 -11.12 7.94
C SER A 120 -10.27 -10.29 9.15
N LEU A 121 -10.29 -8.97 8.97
CA LEU A 121 -10.07 -7.97 10.00
C LEU A 121 -11.34 -7.16 10.21
N THR A 122 -11.73 -7.00 11.47
CA THR A 122 -12.83 -6.13 11.88
C THR A 122 -12.31 -4.90 12.61
N GLY A 123 -12.74 -3.71 12.17
CA GLY A 123 -12.40 -2.43 12.79
C GLY A 123 -13.19 -1.27 12.16
N TYR A 124 -12.90 -0.04 12.54
CA TYR A 124 -13.50 1.15 11.96
C TYR A 124 -12.66 1.68 10.80
N LEU A 125 -13.29 1.90 9.64
CA LEU A 125 -12.65 2.57 8.51
C LEU A 125 -12.64 4.08 8.77
N ILE A 126 -11.50 4.61 9.20
CA ILE A 126 -11.38 6.04 9.53
C ILE A 126 -10.97 6.84 8.31
N LEU A 127 -9.92 6.39 7.62
CA LEU A 127 -9.32 7.09 6.50
C LEU A 127 -9.20 6.17 5.29
N ALA A 128 -9.56 6.68 4.13
CA ALA A 128 -9.30 6.03 2.85
C ALA A 128 -8.63 7.00 1.87
N TYR A 129 -7.84 6.49 0.93
CA TYR A 129 -7.26 7.30 -0.14
C TYR A 129 -6.71 6.45 -1.29
N ALA A 130 -6.58 7.06 -2.46
CA ALA A 130 -5.83 6.49 -3.57
C ALA A 130 -4.35 6.38 -3.19
N GLY A 131 -3.80 5.16 -3.26
CA GLY A 131 -2.40 4.88 -3.06
C GLY A 131 -1.51 5.59 -4.10
N PRO A 132 -0.26 5.89 -3.74
CA PRO A 132 0.69 6.48 -4.69
C PRO A 132 1.02 5.47 -5.81
N PRO A 133 1.62 5.93 -6.93
CA PRO A 133 2.10 5.03 -7.97
C PRO A 133 3.10 4.00 -7.44
N GLU A 134 2.73 2.72 -7.51
CA GLU A 134 3.56 1.62 -7.03
C GLU A 134 3.95 0.64 -8.14
N THR A 135 5.07 -0.05 -7.95
CA THR A 135 5.55 -1.02 -8.93
C THR A 135 4.61 -2.20 -9.15
N CYS A 136 3.80 -2.60 -8.14
CA CYS A 136 2.77 -3.63 -8.27
C CYS A 136 1.80 -3.29 -9.41
N ASN A 137 1.46 -2.02 -9.55
CA ASN A 137 0.51 -1.51 -10.53
C ASN A 137 1.19 -0.87 -11.75
N CYS A 138 2.47 -1.18 -11.96
CA CYS A 138 3.30 -0.59 -13.01
C CYS A 138 3.37 0.96 -12.95
N SER A 139 3.30 1.52 -11.74
CA SER A 139 3.29 2.97 -11.48
C SER A 139 2.17 3.71 -12.23
N ASN A 140 1.04 3.03 -12.48
CA ASN A 140 -0.11 3.65 -13.10
C ASN A 140 -0.89 4.49 -12.07
N VAL A 141 -1.38 5.66 -12.48
CA VAL A 141 -2.12 6.58 -11.61
C VAL A 141 -3.63 6.35 -11.63
N ASP A 142 -4.16 5.72 -12.67
CA ASP A 142 -5.60 5.41 -12.83
C ASP A 142 -5.93 4.01 -12.27
N PHE A 143 -4.96 3.10 -12.31
CA PHE A 143 -5.04 1.76 -11.74
C PHE A 143 -4.16 1.70 -10.50
N HIS A 144 -4.62 2.31 -9.41
CA HIS A 144 -3.91 2.37 -8.14
C HIS A 144 -4.58 1.49 -7.09
N ASP A 145 -3.85 1.19 -6.01
CA ASP A 145 -4.44 0.54 -4.85
C ASP A 145 -5.23 1.59 -4.04
N TRP A 146 -6.32 1.20 -3.39
CA TRP A 146 -6.99 2.03 -2.38
C TRP A 146 -6.45 1.67 -1.01
N HIS A 147 -5.83 2.63 -0.33
CA HIS A 147 -5.38 2.48 1.04
C HIS A 147 -6.53 2.73 2.01
N LEU A 148 -6.72 1.81 2.95
CA LEU A 148 -7.74 1.84 3.98
C LEU A 148 -7.03 1.75 5.35
N GLU A 149 -7.20 2.76 6.19
CA GLU A 149 -6.64 2.78 7.54
C GLU A 149 -7.72 2.36 8.55
N ILE A 150 -7.54 1.17 9.13
CA ILE A 150 -8.49 0.52 10.03
C ILE A 150 -8.06 0.69 11.49
N PHE A 151 -8.93 1.26 12.30
CA PHE A 151 -8.70 1.54 13.72
C PHE A 151 -9.61 0.68 14.61
N GLU A 152 -9.18 0.47 15.86
CA GLU A 152 -9.97 -0.26 16.86
C GLU A 152 -11.18 0.55 17.33
N GLU A 153 -10.94 1.82 17.61
CA GLU A 153 -11.93 2.78 18.06
C GLU A 153 -12.33 3.71 16.92
N ARG A 154 -13.43 4.45 17.15
CA ARG A 154 -13.98 5.41 16.20
C ARG A 154 -13.74 6.84 16.67
N PRO A 155 -12.55 7.43 16.44
CA PRO A 155 -12.35 8.85 16.68
C PRO A 155 -13.30 9.69 15.82
N ASP A 156 -13.66 10.87 16.31
CA ASP A 156 -14.47 11.88 15.61
C ASP A 156 -13.63 12.98 14.96
N HIS A 157 -12.33 12.72 14.83
CA HIS A 157 -11.33 13.57 14.17
C HIS A 157 -10.47 12.72 13.21
N PRO A 158 -9.78 13.36 12.24
CA PRO A 158 -8.79 12.64 11.43
C PRO A 158 -7.59 12.18 12.28
N PRO A 159 -6.78 11.22 11.81
CA PRO A 159 -5.62 10.71 12.56
C PRO A 159 -4.65 11.82 12.98
N GLN A 160 -4.31 11.85 14.27
CA GLN A 160 -3.48 12.89 14.89
C GLN A 160 -2.49 12.30 15.92
N PRO A 161 -1.47 13.06 16.35
CA PRO A 161 -0.55 12.61 17.39
C PRO A 161 -1.27 12.26 18.69
N GLY A 162 -0.93 11.09 19.23
CA GLY A 162 -1.59 10.51 20.42
C GLY A 162 -2.55 9.37 20.09
N ASP A 163 -3.06 9.28 18.86
CA ASP A 163 -3.94 8.18 18.46
C ASP A 163 -3.17 6.87 18.29
N PRO A 164 -3.83 5.71 18.46
CA PRO A 164 -3.29 4.44 17.98
C PRO A 164 -2.99 4.50 16.48
N THR A 165 -1.95 3.82 16.01
CA THR A 165 -1.75 3.66 14.56
C THR A 165 -2.71 2.64 13.97
N PRO A 166 -3.10 2.78 12.69
CA PRO A 166 -4.00 1.84 12.03
C PRO A 166 -3.32 0.52 11.65
N ILE A 167 -4.15 -0.49 11.36
CA ILE A 167 -3.78 -1.59 10.47
C ILE A 167 -4.15 -1.18 9.04
N ILE A 168 -3.24 -1.41 8.09
CA ILE A 168 -3.45 -1.07 6.69
C ILE A 168 -4.15 -2.22 5.97
N CYS A 169 -5.12 -1.88 5.13
CA CYS A 169 -5.74 -2.80 4.18
C CYS A 169 -5.80 -2.12 2.81
N GLU A 170 -5.59 -2.87 1.75
CA GLU A 170 -5.49 -2.30 0.40
C GLU A 170 -6.38 -3.03 -0.60
N ILE A 171 -7.20 -2.30 -1.35
CA ILE A 171 -7.95 -2.83 -2.49
C ILE A 171 -7.11 -2.61 -3.73
N THR A 172 -6.79 -3.67 -4.45
CA THR A 172 -6.06 -3.59 -5.73
C THR A 172 -7.04 -3.42 -6.90
N PRO A 173 -6.61 -2.85 -8.05
CA PRO A 173 -7.43 -2.83 -9.27
C PRO A 173 -8.03 -4.20 -9.63
N ARG A 174 -7.37 -5.31 -9.28
CA ARG A 174 -7.82 -6.68 -9.57
C ARG A 174 -8.99 -7.16 -8.71
N THR A 175 -9.21 -6.55 -7.55
CA THR A 175 -10.32 -6.90 -6.65
C THR A 175 -11.37 -5.80 -6.57
N GLN A 176 -11.05 -4.57 -7.01
CA GLN A 176 -11.94 -3.42 -6.98
C GLN A 176 -13.30 -3.69 -7.62
N ASN A 177 -13.35 -4.26 -8.83
CA ASN A 177 -14.63 -4.49 -9.52
C ASN A 177 -15.55 -5.41 -8.71
N ALA A 178 -15.02 -6.48 -8.10
CA ALA A 178 -15.82 -7.37 -7.26
C ALA A 178 -16.44 -6.61 -6.07
N ILE A 179 -15.63 -5.81 -5.37
CA ILE A 179 -16.08 -4.99 -4.23
C ILE A 179 -17.09 -3.91 -4.68
N PHE A 180 -16.85 -3.27 -5.84
CA PHE A 180 -17.74 -2.28 -6.41
C PHE A 180 -19.11 -2.89 -6.76
N HIS A 181 -19.13 -4.09 -7.36
CA HIS A 181 -20.34 -4.83 -7.72
C HIS A 181 -21.09 -5.39 -6.50
N ASP A 182 -20.40 -5.63 -5.38
CA ASP A 182 -21.04 -5.89 -4.08
C ASP A 182 -21.76 -4.67 -3.49
N GLY A 183 -21.74 -3.52 -4.19
CA GLY A 183 -22.43 -2.29 -3.79
C GLY A 183 -21.67 -1.49 -2.73
N ILE A 184 -20.41 -1.84 -2.44
CA ILE A 184 -19.59 -1.12 -1.48
C ILE A 184 -19.23 0.26 -2.04
N ARG A 185 -19.34 1.27 -1.17
CA ARG A 185 -19.04 2.67 -1.45
C ARG A 185 -18.15 3.20 -0.34
N ILE A 186 -16.87 3.43 -0.64
CA ILE A 186 -15.85 3.82 0.34
C ILE A 186 -16.20 5.17 0.96
N GLN A 187 -16.75 6.12 0.20
CA GLN A 187 -17.15 7.42 0.74
C GLN A 187 -18.20 7.27 1.85
N GLY A 188 -19.11 6.31 1.71
CA GLY A 188 -20.14 6.02 2.70
C GLY A 188 -19.66 5.20 3.90
N LEU A 189 -18.43 4.71 3.89
CA LEU A 189 -17.84 3.88 4.96
C LEU A 189 -16.74 4.60 5.74
N ALA A 190 -15.93 5.43 5.07
CA ALA A 190 -14.84 6.19 5.67
C ALA A 190 -15.34 7.52 6.26
N ALA A 191 -14.74 7.98 7.36
CA ALA A 191 -15.00 9.31 7.91
C ALA A 191 -14.23 10.41 7.14
N TYR A 192 -13.03 10.07 6.67
CA TYR A 192 -12.13 11.00 6.01
C TYR A 192 -11.51 10.40 4.76
N PHE A 193 -11.18 11.28 3.82
CA PHE A 193 -10.24 11.03 2.75
C PHE A 193 -8.91 11.74 3.02
N ARG A 194 -7.81 11.13 2.58
CA ARG A 194 -6.55 11.85 2.37
C ARG A 194 -6.52 12.35 0.93
N ARG A 195 -6.34 13.65 0.72
CA ARG A 195 -6.14 14.26 -0.60
C ARG A 195 -4.73 13.94 -1.13
N PRO A 196 -4.47 14.09 -2.44
CA PRO A 196 -3.11 14.09 -3.00
C PRO A 196 -2.17 15.13 -2.40
N ASP A 197 -2.69 16.27 -1.94
CA ASP A 197 -1.92 17.29 -1.21
C ASP A 197 -1.70 16.94 0.28
N LEU A 198 -2.07 15.72 0.68
CA LEU A 198 -1.83 15.10 1.97
C LEU A 198 -2.67 15.70 3.11
N THR A 199 -3.63 16.56 2.78
CA THR A 199 -4.62 17.07 3.72
C THR A 199 -5.75 16.08 3.95
N TYR A 200 -6.42 16.22 5.09
CA TYR A 200 -7.63 15.46 5.42
C TYR A 200 -8.88 16.19 4.95
N GLU A 201 -9.77 15.46 4.30
CA GLU A 201 -11.08 15.93 3.85
C GLU A 201 -12.15 15.05 4.52
N SER A 202 -13.15 15.66 5.17
CA SER A 202 -14.28 14.87 5.69
C SER A 202 -15.14 14.36 4.53
N THR A 203 -15.58 13.10 4.60
CA THR A 203 -16.54 12.52 3.65
C THR A 203 -17.97 12.99 3.89
N GLY A 204 -18.23 13.64 5.04
CA GLY A 204 -19.59 13.91 5.54
C GLY A 204 -20.24 12.72 6.26
N HIS A 205 -19.57 11.57 6.31
CA HIS A 205 -20.04 10.36 6.97
C HIS A 205 -19.28 10.10 8.27
N LYS A 206 -19.88 9.31 9.16
CA LYS A 206 -19.15 8.74 10.30
C LYS A 206 -18.40 7.50 9.82
N ALA A 207 -17.27 7.21 10.45
CA ALA A 207 -16.57 5.96 10.22
C ALA A 207 -17.48 4.77 10.59
N HIS A 208 -17.57 3.81 9.67
CA HIS A 208 -18.33 2.59 9.86
C HIS A 208 -17.42 1.46 10.32
N LYS A 209 -17.98 0.60 11.19
CA LYS A 209 -17.32 -0.66 11.52
C LYS A 209 -17.48 -1.58 10.31
N VAL A 210 -16.38 -2.15 9.86
CA VAL A 210 -16.31 -2.98 8.66
C VAL A 210 -15.58 -4.27 8.97
N ARG A 211 -15.92 -5.34 8.24
CA ARG A 211 -15.09 -6.54 8.12
C ARG A 211 -14.47 -6.56 6.74
N LEU A 212 -13.15 -6.53 6.67
CA LEU A 212 -12.40 -6.67 5.44
C LEU A 212 -11.86 -8.08 5.36
N THR A 213 -12.14 -8.80 4.28
CA THR A 213 -11.64 -10.15 4.02
C THR A 213 -10.69 -10.12 2.85
N GLY A 214 -9.52 -10.74 2.99
CA GLY A 214 -8.52 -10.77 1.95
C GLY A 214 -7.29 -11.59 2.34
N TYR A 215 -6.23 -11.45 1.56
CA TYR A 215 -4.99 -12.17 1.84
C TYR A 215 -4.16 -11.44 2.88
N LEU A 216 -3.61 -12.19 3.84
CA LEU A 216 -2.59 -11.66 4.74
C LEU A 216 -1.29 -11.47 3.95
N LEU A 217 -0.67 -10.30 4.09
CA LEU A 217 0.58 -9.96 3.41
C LEU A 217 1.52 -9.23 4.37
N TRP A 218 2.80 -9.60 4.37
CA TRP A 218 3.84 -8.87 5.06
C TRP A 218 4.49 -7.90 4.08
N ASP A 219 4.20 -6.60 4.25
CA ASP A 219 4.81 -5.55 3.44
C ASP A 219 6.16 -5.18 4.05
N ASP A 220 7.15 -5.98 3.67
CA ASP A 220 8.50 -5.87 4.17
C ASP A 220 9.13 -4.50 3.88
N GLU A 221 8.62 -3.72 2.91
CA GLU A 221 9.07 -2.36 2.60
C GLU A 221 8.69 -1.32 3.68
N HIS A 222 7.72 -1.64 4.53
CA HIS A 222 7.27 -0.81 5.63
C HIS A 222 7.55 -1.41 7.01
N ASN A 223 8.61 -2.20 7.14
CA ASN A 223 9.01 -2.84 8.39
C ASN A 223 10.06 -2.05 9.22
N GLU A 224 10.23 -0.75 8.96
CA GLU A 224 11.16 0.10 9.71
C GLU A 224 10.47 0.79 10.89
N ARG A 225 11.23 1.22 11.92
CA ARG A 225 10.71 1.92 13.12
C ARG A 225 9.98 3.24 12.81
N LYS A 226 10.29 3.85 11.66
CA LYS A 226 9.62 5.06 11.19
C LYS A 226 8.22 4.77 10.66
N ASP A 227 7.97 3.54 10.23
CA ASP A 227 6.71 3.10 9.62
C ASP A 227 5.86 2.36 10.66
N VAL A 228 6.47 1.55 11.54
CA VAL A 228 5.77 0.70 12.52
C VAL A 228 5.88 1.21 13.96
N GLY A 229 4.74 1.27 14.66
CA GLY A 229 4.69 1.43 16.12
C GLY A 229 3.28 1.75 16.60
N ALA A 230 2.99 1.58 17.89
CA ALA A 230 1.61 1.53 18.40
C ALA A 230 0.82 2.86 18.39
N THR A 231 1.50 4.01 18.37
CA THR A 231 0.87 5.33 18.56
C THR A 231 1.50 6.33 17.62
N ILE A 232 0.67 7.16 16.97
CA ILE A 232 1.11 8.27 16.14
C ILE A 232 1.88 9.27 17.02
N ARG A 233 3.15 9.50 16.69
CA ARG A 233 4.01 10.44 17.45
C ARG A 233 3.98 11.84 16.88
N SER A 234 3.87 11.94 15.56
CA SER A 234 3.94 13.21 14.83
C SER A 234 3.30 13.07 13.46
N ILE A 235 2.84 14.18 12.90
CA ILE A 235 2.55 14.30 11.48
C ILE A 235 3.79 14.91 10.81
N SER A 236 4.38 14.22 9.83
CA SER A 236 5.54 14.73 9.10
C SER A 236 5.14 15.87 8.18
N ARG A 237 6.13 16.62 7.67
CA ARG A 237 5.89 17.79 6.79
C ARG A 237 5.12 17.44 5.51
N ASN A 238 5.17 16.19 5.10
CA ASN A 238 4.40 15.63 4.00
C ASN A 238 3.06 15.04 4.47
N GLY A 239 2.49 15.48 5.60
CA GLY A 239 1.13 15.10 6.04
C GLY A 239 0.94 13.65 6.50
N TYR A 240 1.91 12.75 6.29
CA TYR A 240 1.84 11.39 6.81
C TYR A 240 2.03 11.35 8.32
N HIS A 241 1.29 10.50 9.02
CA HIS A 241 1.60 10.21 10.42
C HIS A 241 2.85 9.32 10.55
N ASN A 242 3.56 9.46 11.66
CA ASN A 242 4.77 8.69 11.97
C ASN A 242 4.69 8.19 13.43
N PRO A 243 4.73 6.87 13.68
CA PRO A 243 4.70 5.79 12.69
C PRO A 243 3.39 5.75 11.90
N TRP A 244 3.41 5.14 10.72
CA TRP A 244 2.27 5.12 9.80
C TRP A 244 1.31 3.94 10.03
N ARG A 245 1.79 2.85 10.61
CA ARG A 245 1.06 1.60 10.77
C ARG A 245 1.42 0.89 12.08
N ALA A 246 0.50 0.07 12.58
CA ALA A 246 0.69 -0.69 13.82
C ALA A 246 1.65 -1.88 13.65
N THR A 247 1.73 -2.41 12.43
CA THR A 247 2.49 -3.61 12.06
C THR A 247 2.90 -3.52 10.59
N ALA A 248 3.91 -4.28 10.17
CA ALA A 248 4.27 -4.42 8.75
C ALA A 248 3.28 -5.30 7.97
N TRP A 249 2.35 -5.96 8.66
CA TRP A 249 1.33 -6.81 8.05
C TRP A 249 0.09 -6.02 7.63
N GLU A 250 -0.49 -6.41 6.51
CA GLU A 250 -1.68 -5.81 5.92
C GLU A 250 -2.62 -6.89 5.38
N ILE A 251 -3.89 -6.52 5.14
CA ILE A 251 -4.74 -7.29 4.24
C ILE A 251 -4.55 -6.72 2.84
N HIS A 252 -3.78 -7.43 2.01
CA HIS A 252 -3.51 -7.06 0.62
C HIS A 252 -3.42 -8.31 -0.28
N PRO A 253 -4.33 -8.45 -1.26
CA PRO A 253 -5.45 -7.56 -1.54
C PRO A 253 -6.67 -7.88 -0.67
N VAL A 254 -7.45 -6.85 -0.37
CA VAL A 254 -8.84 -6.99 0.10
C VAL A 254 -9.69 -7.55 -1.04
N ILE A 255 -10.48 -8.57 -0.74
CA ILE A 255 -11.37 -9.30 -1.66
C ILE A 255 -12.84 -8.94 -1.41
N LYS A 256 -13.22 -8.75 -0.15
CA LYS A 256 -14.59 -8.43 0.26
C LYS A 256 -14.59 -7.43 1.41
N ILE A 257 -15.56 -6.51 1.40
CA ILE A 257 -15.85 -5.60 2.51
C ILE A 257 -17.29 -5.81 2.93
N GLU A 258 -17.52 -5.95 4.23
CA GLU A 258 -18.84 -6.01 4.82
C GLU A 258 -19.01 -4.85 5.80
N ARG A 259 -20.07 -4.06 5.65
CA ARG A 259 -20.46 -3.12 6.70
C ARG A 259 -21.08 -3.89 7.86
N LEU A 260 -20.64 -3.57 9.07
CA LEU A 260 -21.21 -4.10 10.31
C LEU A 260 -22.01 -2.97 10.98
N ASP A 261 -23.28 -3.26 11.28
CA ASP A 261 -24.17 -2.31 11.97
C ASP A 261 -23.88 -2.22 13.48
#